data_AF-A0A952GX43-F1
#
_entry.id   AF-A0A952GX43-F1
#
_cell.length_a   1.000
_cell.length_b   1.000
_cell.length_c   1.000
_cell.angle_alpha   90.00
_cell.angle_beta   90.00
_cell.angle_gamma   90.00
#
_symmetry.space_group_name_H-M   'P 1'
#
loop_
_entity.id
_entity.type
_entity.pdbx_description
1 polymer ?
#
loop_
_entity_poly.entity_id
_entity_poly.type
_entity_poly.pdbx_seq_one_letter_code
_entity_poly.pdbx_strand_id
1 'polypeptide(L)' 'MSKKTKALKLPKKVAGYKLSKPLRRSLGALAGLLRTPEAKALAATAMGAVVTHISERRDNRKHKHGHHAKAK' A
#
# COMPACT_ATOMS: atom_id res chain seq x y z
N MET A 1 20.04 20.60 17.36
CA MET A 1 20.22 20.20 15.95
C MET A 1 19.22 19.09 15.61
N SER A 2 18.17 19.38 14.85
CA SER A 2 17.20 18.36 14.41
C SER A 2 17.87 17.46 13.36
N LYS A 3 18.10 16.19 13.71
CA LYS A 3 18.64 15.19 12.76
C LYS A 3 17.62 15.03 11.64
N LYS A 4 17.86 15.67 10.48
CA LYS A 4 17.08 15.45 9.26
C LYS A 4 17.09 13.95 8.99
N THR A 5 15.95 13.30 9.22
CA THR A 5 15.71 11.90 8.90
C THR A 5 16.07 11.71 7.43
N LYS A 6 17.20 11.06 7.17
CA LYS A 6 17.66 10.80 5.80
C LYS A 6 16.64 9.86 5.16
N ALA A 7 15.70 10.42 4.41
CA ALA A 7 14.71 9.65 3.67
C ALA A 7 15.43 8.64 2.77
N LEU A 8 14.98 7.39 2.80
CA LEU A 8 15.60 6.31 2.03
C LEU A 8 15.48 6.64 0.54
N LYS A 9 16.58 6.53 -0.21
CA LYS A 9 16.56 6.73 -1.67
C LYS A 9 15.83 5.57 -2.34
N LEU A 10 14.58 5.80 -2.74
CA LEU A 10 13.79 4.80 -3.46
C LEU A 10 14.03 4.83 -4.98
N PRO A 11 13.94 3.67 -5.65
CA PRO A 11 14.16 3.54 -7.09
C PRO A 11 13.09 4.27 -7.90
N LYS A 12 13.47 4.68 -9.14
CA LYS A 12 12.56 5.37 -10.09
C LYS A 12 11.35 4.55 -10.49
N LYS A 13 11.49 3.22 -10.46
CA LYS A 13 10.46 2.25 -10.81
C LYS A 13 10.33 1.22 -9.69
N VAL A 14 9.10 0.82 -9.39
CA VAL A 14 8.79 -0.30 -8.47
C VAL A 14 7.73 -1.16 -9.17
N ALA A 15 7.96 -2.47 -9.27
CA ALA A 15 7.05 -3.42 -9.93
C ALA A 15 6.59 -2.97 -11.34
N GLY A 16 7.48 -2.36 -12.13
CA GLY A 16 7.16 -1.86 -13.47
C GLY A 16 6.55 -0.45 -13.51
N TYR A 17 6.06 0.08 -12.40
CA TYR A 17 5.43 1.40 -12.33
C TYR A 17 6.45 2.51 -12.05
N LYS A 18 6.41 3.60 -12.83
CA LYS A 18 7.21 4.81 -12.57
C LYS A 18 6.64 5.55 -11.36
N LEU A 19 7.46 5.76 -10.34
CA LEU A 19 7.09 6.57 -9.18
C LEU A 19 7.42 8.05 -9.44
N SER A 20 6.47 8.93 -9.18
CA SER A 20 6.71 10.37 -9.23
C SER A 20 7.72 10.80 -8.13
N LYS A 21 8.40 11.93 -8.34
CA LYS A 21 9.36 12.50 -7.38
C LYS A 21 8.73 12.76 -5.98
N PRO A 22 7.53 13.36 -5.85
CA PRO A 22 6.91 13.53 -4.55
C PRO A 22 6.57 12.19 -3.89
N LEU A 23 6.02 11.23 -4.66
CA LEU A 23 5.67 9.91 -4.14
C LEU A 23 6.91 9.16 -3.61
N ARG A 24 8.03 9.22 -4.33
CA ARG A 24 9.31 8.64 -3.87
C ARG A 24 9.82 9.25 -2.57
N ARG A 25 9.67 10.56 -2.38
CA ARG A 25 10.06 11.23 -1.14
C ARG A 25 9.20 10.77 0.03
N SER A 26 7.87 10.73 -0.16
CA SER A 26 6.93 10.28 0.87
C SER A 26 7.17 8.82 1.26
N LEU A 27 7.32 7.93 0.27
CA LEU A 27 7.62 6.52 0.51
C LEU A 27 8.99 6.32 1.16
N GLY A 28 10.01 7.13 0.80
CA GLY A 28 11.34 7.05 1.40
C GLY A 28 11.37 7.52 2.86
N ALA A 29 10.54 8.50 3.20
CA ALA A 29 10.32 8.93 4.59
C ALA A 29 9.57 7.85 5.39
N LEU A 30 8.50 7.28 4.81
CA LEU A 30 7.77 6.15 5.37
C LEU A 30 8.69 4.96 5.63
N ALA A 31 9.48 4.53 4.64
CA ALA A 31 10.45 3.45 4.79
C ALA A 31 11.52 3.74 5.86
N GLY A 32 11.88 5.01 6.05
CA GLY A 32 12.75 5.45 7.14
C GLY A 32 12.12 5.27 8.52
N LEU A 33 10.83 5.57 8.66
CA LEU A 33 10.07 5.39 9.90
C LEU A 33 9.83 3.91 10.21
N LEU A 34 9.60 3.09 9.19
CA LEU A 34 9.41 1.63 9.28
C LEU A 34 10.69 0.86 9.68
N ARG A 35 11.78 1.52 10.07
CA ARG A 35 12.96 0.84 10.61
C ARG A 35 12.78 0.43 12.06
N THR A 36 11.88 1.05 12.82
CA THR A 36 11.58 0.62 14.19
C THR A 36 10.63 -0.57 14.17
N PRO A 37 10.80 -1.55 15.08
CA PRO A 37 9.94 -2.74 15.14
C PRO A 37 8.47 -2.36 15.39
N GLU A 38 8.21 -1.34 16.20
CA GLU A 38 6.86 -0.82 16.44
C GLU A 38 6.20 -0.24 15.17
N ALA A 39 6.94 0.53 14.38
CA ALA A 39 6.42 1.10 13.13
C ALA A 39 6.12 0.01 12.09
N LYS A 40 6.92 -1.05 12.04
CA LYS A 40 6.64 -2.23 11.19
C LYS A 40 5.34 -2.91 11.60
N ALA A 41 5.13 -3.11 12.91
CA ALA A 41 3.92 -3.73 13.42
C ALA A 41 2.67 -2.93 13.03
N LEU A 42 2.68 -1.61 13.28
CA LEU A 42 1.59 -0.71 12.88
C LEU A 42 1.32 -0.73 11.38
N ALA A 43 2.37 -0.71 10.56
CA ALA A 43 2.21 -0.73 9.12
C ALA A 43 1.73 -2.08 8.59
N ALA A 44 2.14 -3.20 9.19
CA ALA A 44 1.63 -4.51 8.86
C ALA A 44 0.13 -4.60 9.16
N THR A 45 -0.31 -4.11 10.32
CA THR A 45 -1.74 -4.05 10.68
C THR A 45 -2.53 -3.18 9.71
N ALA A 46 -2.02 -1.98 9.39
CA ALA A 46 -2.66 -1.08 8.43
C ALA A 46 -2.73 -1.69 7.02
N MET A 47 -1.66 -2.34 6.55
CA MET A 47 -1.64 -3.03 5.27
C MET A 47 -2.60 -4.22 5.25
N GLY A 48 -2.68 -4.99 6.34
CA GLY A 48 -3.64 -6.07 6.50
C GLY A 48 -5.09 -5.58 6.34
N ALA A 49 -5.45 -4.50 7.05
CA ALA A 49 -6.78 -3.89 6.96
C ALA A 49 -7.12 -3.37 5.55
N VAL A 50 -6.12 -2.78 4.84
CA VAL A 50 -6.31 -2.34 3.45
C VAL A 50 -6.52 -3.52 2.52
N VAL A 51 -5.78 -4.62 2.70
CA VAL A 51 -5.91 -5.83 1.88
C VAL A 51 -7.27 -6.49 2.09
N THR A 52 -7.74 -6.64 3.33
CA THR A 52 -9.09 -7.17 3.59
C THR A 52 -10.17 -6.29 2.98
N HIS A 53 -10.10 -4.97 3.13
CA HIS A 53 -11.08 -4.06 2.52
C HIS A 53 -11.09 -4.13 0.99
N ILE A 54 -9.93 -4.23 0.36
CA ILE A 54 -9.84 -4.38 -1.11
C ILE A 54 -10.39 -5.74 -1.54
N SER A 55 -10.10 -6.81 -0.80
CA SER A 55 -10.62 -8.16 -1.06
C SER A 55 -12.14 -8.20 -0.94
N GLU A 56 -12.72 -7.66 0.12
CA GLU A 56 -14.18 -7.57 0.31
C GLU A 56 -14.85 -6.78 -0.83
N ARG A 57 -14.24 -5.67 -1.27
CA ARG A 57 -14.75 -4.88 -2.41
C ARG A 57 -14.65 -5.61 -3.75
N ARG A 58 -13.70 -6.53 -3.90
CA ARG A 58 -13.58 -7.37 -5.11
C ARG A 58 -14.60 -8.51 -5.07
N ASP A 59 -14.82 -9.11 -3.92
CA ASP A 59 -15.79 -10.20 -3.77
C ASP A 59 -17.23 -9.70 -3.97
N ASN A 60 -17.58 -8.56 -3.37
CA ASN A 60 -18.89 -7.93 -3.57
C ASN A 60 -19.16 -7.53 -5.03
N ARG A 61 -18.13 -7.28 -5.84
CA ARG A 61 -18.30 -7.04 -7.28
C ARG A 61 -18.51 -8.32 -8.08
N LYS A 62 -17.88 -9.44 -7.69
CA LYS A 62 -18.08 -10.73 -8.35
C LYS A 62 -19.47 -11.30 -8.09
N HIS A 63 -19.95 -11.20 -6.85
CA HIS A 63 -21.29 -11.68 -6.51
C HIS A 63 -22.43 -10.94 -7.23
N LYS A 64 -22.28 -9.64 -7.54
CA LYS A 64 -23.29 -8.88 -8.30
C LYS A 64 -23.33 -9.22 -9.80
N HIS A 65 -22.24 -9.70 -10.41
CA HIS A 65 -22.24 -10.10 -11.83
C HIS A 65 -22.68 -11.56 -12.06
N GLY A 66 -22.64 -12.41 -11.04
CA GLY A 66 -23.01 -13.83 -11.16
C GLY A 66 -24.52 -14.12 -11.24
N HIS A 67 -25.37 -13.20 -10.78
CA HIS A 67 -26.82 -13.44 -10.70
C HIS A 67 -27.59 -13.22 -12.02
N HIS A 68 -26.97 -12.66 -13.06
CA HIS A 68 -27.62 -12.50 -14.38
C HIS A 68 -27.31 -13.63 -15.37
N ALA A 69 -26.44 -14.59 -15.03
CA ALA A 69 -26.02 -15.66 -15.95
C ALA A 69 -26.78 -16.99 -15.76
N LYS A 70 -27.75 -17.07 -14.85
CA LYS A 70 -28.57 -18.28 -14.61
C LYS A 70 -30.08 -18.06 -14.79
N ALA A 71 -30.46 -17.17 -15.71
CA ALA A 71 -31.84 -17.04 -16.16
C ALA A 71 -31.88 -17.10 -17.69
N LYS A 72 -31.56 -18.27 -18.24
CA LYS A 72 -31.94 -18.69 -19.59
C LYS A 72 -32.03 -20.20 -19.64
#